data_AF-A0A973D6T3-F1
#
_entry.id   AF-A0A973D6T3-F1
#
_cell.length_a   1.000
_cell.length_b   1.000
_cell.length_c   1.000
_cell.angle_alpha   90.00
_cell.angle_beta   90.00
_cell.angle_gamma   90.00
#
_symmetry.space_group_name_H-M   'P 1'
#
loop_
_entity.id
_entity.type
_entity.pdbx_description
1 polymer ?
#
loop_
_entity_poly.entity_id
_entity_poly.type
_entity_poly.pdbx_seq_one_letter_code
_entity_poly.pdbx_strand_id
1 'polypeptide(L)'
;PIYLLRWLWWRVTAWSEISAMITSSLTTTLVTFATSDGWRLGPLSPGGEITAEGRIVIVVLLSTLVSLVVTWARPRPDPSQLVSFYQKVRPAGAWGPVRQLAGVSSPAGEGLAVIGGVLGGLALIWGLTLGVGAWLLGHAWGWTAFGAAAGGAVVVAAILPGLLREEPTAEKQNEESR
;
A
#
# COMPACT_ATOMS: atom_id res chain seq x y z
N PRO A 1 -0.68 -6.27 -4.31
CA PRO A 1 -1.34 -6.09 -2.98
C PRO A 1 -0.40 -6.35 -1.80
N ILE A 2 0.27 -7.51 -1.79
CA ILE A 2 1.11 -7.93 -0.64
C ILE A 2 2.29 -7.00 -0.36
N TYR A 3 2.89 -6.37 -1.38
CA TYR A 3 4.00 -5.45 -1.22
C TYR A 3 3.65 -4.21 -0.41
N LEU A 4 2.43 -3.67 -0.58
CA LEU A 4 1.92 -2.58 0.25
C LEU A 4 1.67 -3.08 1.68
N LEU A 5 1.13 -4.28 1.80
CA LEU A 5 0.86 -4.93 3.07
C LEU A 5 2.15 -5.18 3.88
N ARG A 6 3.30 -5.39 3.23
CA ARG A 6 4.60 -5.50 3.91
C ARG A 6 4.97 -4.25 4.68
N TRP A 7 4.68 -3.08 4.12
CA TRP A 7 4.93 -1.80 4.78
C TRP A 7 3.92 -1.53 5.89
N LEU A 8 2.67 -1.94 5.69
CA LEU A 8 1.58 -1.66 6.62
C LEU A 8 1.44 -2.70 7.75
N TRP A 9 2.01 -3.90 7.61
CA TRP A 9 1.81 -5.00 8.56
C TRP A 9 3.08 -5.82 8.80
N TRP A 10 3.57 -5.81 10.04
CA TRP A 10 4.81 -6.44 10.47
C TRP A 10 4.92 -7.96 10.26
N ARG A 11 3.79 -8.65 10.03
CA ARG A 11 3.74 -10.12 9.88
C ARG A 11 4.14 -10.59 8.49
N VAL A 12 4.04 -9.72 7.49
CA VAL A 12 4.29 -10.08 6.10
C VAL A 12 5.78 -10.32 5.90
N THR A 13 6.12 -11.47 5.30
CA THR A 13 7.50 -11.91 5.08
C THR A 13 7.82 -12.02 3.60
N ALA A 14 9.10 -12.15 3.25
CA ALA A 14 9.54 -12.44 1.88
C ALA A 14 8.84 -13.69 1.29
N TRP A 15 8.51 -14.68 2.13
CA TRP A 15 7.81 -15.88 1.69
C TRP A 15 6.39 -15.60 1.23
N SER A 16 5.65 -14.72 1.92
CA SER A 16 4.31 -14.31 1.45
C SER A 16 4.36 -13.52 0.13
N GLU A 17 5.44 -12.78 -0.13
CA GLU A 17 5.66 -12.09 -1.39
C GLU A 17 5.96 -13.07 -2.53
N ILE A 18 6.90 -13.99 -2.32
CA ILE A 18 7.24 -15.03 -3.30
C ILE A 18 6.02 -15.89 -3.62
N SER A 19 5.26 -16.31 -2.60
CA SER A 19 4.02 -17.04 -2.80
C SER A 19 3.00 -16.22 -3.61
N ALA A 20 2.88 -14.91 -3.39
CA ALA A 20 2.00 -14.05 -4.18
C ALA A 20 2.38 -14.07 -5.66
N MET A 21 3.68 -13.93 -5.96
CA MET A 21 4.20 -13.90 -7.33
C MET A 21 3.95 -15.24 -8.02
N ILE A 22 4.27 -16.35 -7.36
CA ILE A 22 4.08 -17.70 -7.90
C ILE A 22 2.60 -17.96 -8.14
N THR A 23 1.73 -17.67 -7.16
CA THR A 23 0.28 -17.83 -7.32
C THR A 23 -0.25 -16.95 -8.44
N SER A 24 0.18 -15.69 -8.54
CA SER A 24 -0.28 -14.80 -9.61
C SER A 24 0.10 -15.32 -10.99
N SER A 25 1.34 -15.78 -11.16
CA SER A 25 1.80 -16.37 -12.42
C SER A 25 1.01 -17.62 -12.77
N LEU A 26 0.90 -18.56 -11.83
CA LEU A 26 0.16 -19.81 -12.04
C LEU A 26 -1.33 -19.56 -12.32
N THR A 27 -1.99 -18.70 -11.55
CA THR A 27 -3.40 -18.36 -11.76
C THR A 27 -3.60 -17.69 -13.11
N THR A 28 -2.71 -16.78 -13.53
CA THR A 28 -2.82 -16.13 -14.84
C THR A 28 -2.66 -17.14 -15.97
N THR A 29 -1.67 -18.04 -15.89
CA THR A 29 -1.47 -19.12 -16.85
C THR A 29 -2.68 -20.04 -16.90
N LEU A 30 -3.15 -20.53 -15.74
CA LEU A 30 -4.31 -21.42 -15.65
C LEU A 30 -5.56 -20.76 -16.19
N VAL A 31 -5.86 -19.52 -15.81
CA VAL A 31 -7.02 -18.78 -16.32
C VAL A 31 -6.91 -18.59 -17.83
N THR A 32 -5.73 -18.27 -18.36
CA THR A 32 -5.54 -18.04 -19.80
C THR A 32 -5.75 -19.32 -20.63
N PHE A 33 -5.22 -20.45 -20.17
CA PHE A 33 -5.29 -21.72 -20.92
C PHE A 33 -6.54 -22.55 -20.60
N ALA A 34 -7.06 -22.53 -19.38
CA ALA A 34 -8.25 -23.30 -19.01
C ALA A 34 -9.57 -22.65 -19.46
N THR A 35 -9.53 -21.38 -19.88
CA THR A 35 -10.71 -20.69 -20.43
C THR A 35 -10.72 -20.62 -21.96
N SER A 36 -9.79 -21.31 -22.63
CA SER A 36 -9.76 -21.40 -24.10
C SER A 36 -11.04 -22.03 -24.69
N ASP A 37 -11.67 -22.94 -23.94
CA ASP A 37 -12.87 -23.67 -24.37
C ASP A 37 -14.18 -23.04 -23.83
N GLY A 38 -14.08 -21.84 -23.25
CA GLY A 38 -15.20 -21.11 -22.64
C GLY A 38 -15.35 -21.37 -21.14
N TRP A 39 -15.75 -20.33 -20.40
CA TRP A 39 -15.86 -20.36 -18.94
C TRP A 39 -17.18 -19.70 -18.54
N ARG A 40 -18.04 -20.43 -17.83
CA ARG A 40 -19.42 -20.02 -17.53
C ARG A 40 -19.62 -19.65 -16.05
N LEU A 41 -18.67 -18.94 -15.44
CA LEU A 41 -18.85 -18.40 -14.08
C LEU A 41 -19.61 -17.06 -14.14
N GLY A 42 -20.91 -17.16 -14.44
CA GLY A 42 -21.92 -16.14 -14.16
C GLY A 42 -21.55 -14.69 -14.52
N PRO A 43 -21.64 -13.71 -13.59
CA PRO A 43 -21.47 -12.28 -13.90
C PRO A 43 -20.10 -11.88 -14.46
N LEU A 44 -19.08 -12.74 -14.30
CA LEU A 44 -17.70 -12.47 -14.72
C LEU A 44 -17.41 -12.91 -16.15
N SER A 45 -18.34 -13.64 -16.79
CA SER A 45 -18.27 -14.00 -18.21
C SER A 45 -19.60 -13.82 -18.95
N PRO A 46 -20.06 -12.56 -19.15
CA PRO A 46 -21.20 -12.31 -20.02
C PRO A 46 -20.86 -12.84 -21.43
N GLY A 47 -21.56 -13.90 -21.88
CA GLY A 47 -21.32 -14.51 -23.19
C GLY A 47 -20.34 -15.70 -23.21
N GLY A 48 -19.85 -16.17 -22.06
CA GLY A 48 -19.02 -17.39 -21.98
C GLY A 48 -17.50 -17.17 -22.10
N GLU A 49 -17.06 -15.93 -22.26
CA GLU A 49 -15.64 -15.54 -22.20
C GLU A 49 -15.36 -14.72 -20.94
N ILE A 50 -14.24 -15.00 -20.24
CA ILE A 50 -13.83 -14.16 -19.10
C ILE A 50 -13.34 -12.81 -19.61
N THR A 51 -14.02 -11.75 -19.18
CA THR A 51 -13.62 -10.34 -19.37
C THR A 51 -12.23 -10.04 -18.79
N ALA A 52 -11.50 -9.07 -19.34
CA ALA A 52 -10.17 -8.71 -18.84
C ALA A 52 -10.20 -8.30 -17.36
N GLU A 53 -11.25 -7.58 -16.97
CA GLU A 53 -11.54 -7.15 -15.61
C GLU A 53 -11.74 -8.36 -14.68
N GLY A 54 -12.53 -9.35 -15.11
CA GLY A 54 -12.76 -10.59 -14.37
C GLY A 54 -11.47 -11.37 -14.13
N ARG A 55 -10.57 -11.44 -15.12
CA ARG A 55 -9.26 -12.11 -14.97
C ARG A 55 -8.42 -11.43 -13.89
N ILE A 56 -8.33 -10.11 -13.93
CA ILE A 56 -7.55 -9.33 -12.95
C ILE A 56 -8.12 -9.55 -11.54
N VAL A 57 -9.44 -9.48 -11.37
CA VAL A 57 -10.10 -9.71 -10.07
C VAL A 57 -9.77 -11.10 -9.53
N ILE A 58 -9.89 -12.15 -10.35
CA ILE A 58 -9.59 -13.53 -9.94
C ILE A 58 -8.13 -13.66 -9.50
N VAL A 59 -7.18 -13.16 -10.29
CA VAL A 59 -5.74 -13.23 -10.00
C VAL A 59 -5.41 -12.47 -8.71
N VAL A 60 -5.95 -11.27 -8.54
CA VAL A 60 -5.71 -10.44 -7.35
C VAL A 60 -6.28 -11.09 -6.10
N LEU A 61 -7.50 -11.64 -6.16
CA LEU A 61 -8.13 -12.29 -5.01
C LEU A 61 -7.39 -13.56 -4.61
N LEU A 62 -7.07 -14.44 -5.57
CA LEU A 62 -6.37 -15.70 -5.28
C LEU A 62 -4.95 -15.47 -4.76
N SER A 63 -4.18 -14.58 -5.40
CA SER A 63 -2.83 -14.25 -4.93
C SER A 63 -2.83 -13.64 -3.53
N THR A 64 -3.80 -12.75 -3.24
CA THR A 64 -3.94 -12.16 -1.90
C THR A 64 -4.29 -13.21 -0.86
N LEU A 65 -5.23 -14.10 -1.16
CA LEU A 65 -5.64 -15.16 -0.23
C LEU A 65 -4.50 -16.13 0.07
N VAL A 66 -3.77 -16.60 -0.95
CA VAL A 66 -2.63 -17.50 -0.76
C VAL A 66 -1.53 -16.82 0.04
N SER A 67 -1.19 -15.56 -0.27
CA SER A 67 -0.20 -14.83 0.50
C SER A 67 -0.59 -14.68 1.97
N LEU A 68 -1.85 -14.38 2.26
CA LEU A 68 -2.34 -14.28 3.64
C LEU A 68 -2.24 -15.61 4.37
N VAL A 69 -2.66 -16.71 3.74
CA VAL A 69 -2.50 -18.07 4.28
C VAL A 69 -1.03 -18.36 4.60
N VAL A 70 -0.12 -18.04 3.69
CA VAL A 70 1.33 -18.21 3.90
C VAL A 70 1.83 -17.31 5.04
N THR A 71 1.35 -16.08 5.16
CA THR A 71 1.70 -15.19 6.27
C THR A 71 1.32 -15.80 7.63
N TRP A 72 0.20 -16.49 7.74
CA TRP A 72 -0.20 -17.16 8.98
C TRP A 72 0.48 -18.51 9.20
N ALA A 73 0.74 -19.26 8.12
CA ALA A 73 1.39 -20.56 8.21
C ALA A 73 2.88 -20.46 8.54
N ARG A 74 3.54 -19.34 8.22
CA ARG A 74 4.97 -19.18 8.45
C ARG A 74 5.31 -18.67 9.85
N PRO A 75 6.48 -19.07 10.39
CA PRO A 75 6.96 -18.56 11.66
C PRO A 75 7.03 -17.04 11.68
N ARG A 76 6.79 -16.47 12.86
CA ARG A 76 6.88 -15.03 13.08
C ARG A 76 8.32 -14.57 12.81
N PRO A 77 8.52 -13.37 12.22
CA PRO A 77 9.86 -12.81 12.07
C PRO A 77 10.50 -12.59 13.44
N ASP A 78 11.84 -12.62 13.47
CA ASP A 78 12.63 -12.37 14.68
C ASP A 78 12.31 -10.98 15.25
N PRO A 79 11.82 -10.89 16.51
CA PRO A 79 11.49 -9.63 17.15
C PRO A 79 12.67 -8.64 17.20
N SER A 80 13.90 -9.11 17.34
CA SER A 80 15.08 -8.25 17.47
C SER A 80 15.38 -7.46 16.19
N GLN A 81 15.24 -8.12 15.04
CA GLN A 81 15.38 -7.49 13.72
C GLN A 81 14.24 -6.51 13.45
N LEU A 82 13.02 -6.83 13.87
CA LEU A 82 11.87 -5.94 13.71
C LEU A 82 12.00 -4.67 14.55
N VAL A 83 12.48 -4.77 15.79
CA VAL A 83 12.69 -3.60 16.66
C VAL A 83 13.78 -2.68 16.09
N SER A 84 14.92 -3.24 15.68
CA SER A 84 16.01 -2.43 15.09
C SER A 84 15.60 -1.77 13.76
N PHE A 85 14.78 -2.44 12.95
CA PHE A 85 14.18 -1.85 11.75
C PHE A 85 13.17 -0.73 12.11
N TYR A 86 12.29 -0.98 13.07
CA TYR A 86 11.26 -0.04 13.48
C TYR A 86 11.86 1.26 14.03
N GLN A 87 12.94 1.17 14.82
CA GLN A 87 13.65 2.34 15.34
C GLN A 87 14.23 3.25 14.24
N LYS A 88 14.62 2.67 13.10
CA LYS A 88 15.23 3.42 11.98
C LYS A 88 14.20 4.00 11.01
N VAL A 89 13.13 3.26 10.73
CA VAL A 89 12.22 3.59 9.61
C VAL A 89 10.86 4.10 10.10
N ARG A 90 10.43 3.75 11.32
CA ARG A 90 9.11 4.07 11.89
C ARG A 90 7.96 3.92 10.86
N PRO A 91 7.78 2.71 10.28
CA PRO A 91 6.77 2.49 9.26
C PRO A 91 5.36 2.73 9.81
N ALA A 92 4.50 3.35 9.00
CA ALA A 92 3.09 3.54 9.30
C ALA A 92 2.30 2.22 9.22
N GLY A 93 1.21 2.11 9.97
CA GLY A 93 0.25 1.00 9.91
C GLY A 93 0.18 0.14 11.18
N ALA A 94 -0.12 -1.14 11.00
CA ALA A 94 -0.40 -2.10 12.07
C ALA A 94 0.86 -2.61 12.79
N TRP A 95 1.78 -1.73 13.19
CA TRP A 95 3.05 -2.04 13.87
C TRP A 95 2.98 -2.01 15.40
N GLY A 96 1.79 -1.86 15.98
CA GLY A 96 1.56 -1.70 17.42
C GLY A 96 2.37 -2.64 18.33
N PRO A 97 2.40 -3.96 18.09
CA PRO A 97 3.17 -4.90 18.92
C PRO A 97 4.68 -4.65 18.88
N VAL A 98 5.24 -4.40 17.69
CA VAL A 98 6.68 -4.13 17.52
C VAL A 98 7.05 -2.78 18.11
N ARG A 99 6.17 -1.79 17.96
CA ARG A 99 6.32 -0.46 18.54
C ARG A 99 6.38 -0.50 20.07
N GLN A 100 5.52 -1.30 20.70
CA GLN A 100 5.55 -1.51 22.16
C GLN A 100 6.87 -2.15 22.61
N LEU A 101 7.35 -3.17 21.87
CA LEU A 101 8.65 -3.79 22.13
C LEU A 101 9.82 -2.83 21.93
N ALA A 102 9.70 -1.86 21.01
CA ALA A 102 10.70 -0.84 20.77
C ALA A 102 10.69 0.32 21.79
N GLY A 103 9.70 0.38 22.69
CA GLY A 103 9.58 1.43 23.71
C GLY A 103 9.22 2.81 23.16
N VAL A 104 8.70 2.92 21.93
CA VAL A 104 8.42 4.22 21.28
C VAL A 104 6.97 4.64 21.50
N SER A 105 6.74 5.83 22.08
CA SER A 105 5.41 6.46 22.14
C SER A 105 5.04 7.09 20.79
N SER A 106 3.82 6.88 20.30
CA SER A 106 3.27 7.48 19.08
C SER A 106 2.65 8.80 19.49
N PRO A 107 2.97 9.91 18.80
CA PRO A 107 2.28 11.16 19.01
C PRO A 107 0.78 11.03 18.71
N ALA A 108 -0.03 11.74 19.48
CA ALA A 108 -1.47 11.78 19.26
C ALA A 108 -1.77 12.34 17.86
N GLY A 109 -2.53 11.59 17.05
CA GLY A 109 -2.98 12.01 15.72
C GLY A 109 -2.14 11.54 14.53
N GLU A 110 -1.05 10.80 14.75
CA GLU A 110 -0.18 10.27 13.68
C GLU A 110 -0.96 9.49 12.60
N GLY A 111 -1.93 8.66 13.02
CA GLY A 111 -2.78 7.91 12.08
C GLY A 111 -3.65 8.80 11.19
N LEU A 112 -4.19 9.90 11.70
CA LEU A 112 -4.98 10.85 10.91
C LEU A 112 -4.09 11.63 9.93
N ALA A 113 -2.88 12.00 10.35
CA ALA A 113 -1.90 12.64 9.49
C ALA A 113 -1.51 11.72 8.32
N VAL A 114 -1.26 10.43 8.58
CA VAL A 114 -0.97 9.44 7.54
C VAL A 114 -2.14 9.29 6.56
N ILE A 115 -3.37 9.16 7.07
CA ILE A 115 -4.56 9.05 6.19
C ILE A 115 -4.74 10.31 5.36
N GLY A 116 -4.59 11.49 5.98
CA GLY A 116 -4.66 12.78 5.28
C GLY A 116 -3.60 12.90 4.18
N GLY A 117 -2.37 12.47 4.46
CA GLY A 117 -1.29 12.42 3.47
C GLY A 117 -1.57 11.46 2.32
N VAL A 118 -2.12 10.27 2.60
CA VAL A 118 -2.52 9.30 1.57
C VAL A 118 -3.63 9.86 0.69
N LEU A 119 -4.69 10.42 1.28
CA LEU A 119 -5.80 11.00 0.53
C LEU A 119 -5.37 12.23 -0.27
N GLY A 120 -4.54 13.10 0.32
CA GLY A 120 -3.96 14.25 -0.38
C GLY A 120 -3.05 13.84 -1.54
N GLY A 121 -2.21 12.82 -1.35
CA GLY A 121 -1.36 12.25 -2.39
C GLY A 121 -2.17 11.61 -3.52
N LEU A 122 -3.24 10.87 -3.19
CA LEU A 122 -4.16 10.32 -4.19
C LEU A 122 -4.85 11.43 -4.98
N ALA A 123 -5.39 12.44 -4.31
CA ALA A 123 -6.03 13.59 -4.95
C ALA A 123 -5.04 14.33 -5.88
N LEU A 124 -3.79 14.50 -5.45
CA LEU A 124 -2.72 15.08 -6.24
C LEU A 124 -2.43 14.26 -7.51
N ILE A 125 -2.13 12.97 -7.36
CA ILE A 125 -1.74 12.11 -8.48
C ILE A 125 -2.91 11.95 -9.46
N TRP A 126 -4.08 11.54 -8.98
CA TRP A 126 -5.25 11.33 -9.83
C TRP A 126 -5.77 12.63 -10.43
N GLY A 127 -5.76 13.73 -9.67
CA GLY A 127 -6.16 15.04 -10.16
C GLY A 127 -5.26 15.53 -11.29
N LEU A 128 -3.94 15.32 -11.20
CA LEU A 128 -3.02 15.65 -12.28
C LEU A 128 -3.21 14.73 -13.49
N THR A 129 -3.24 13.40 -13.29
CA THR A 129 -3.36 12.44 -14.40
C THR A 129 -4.67 12.63 -15.16
N LEU A 130 -5.80 12.72 -14.45
CA LEU A 130 -7.11 12.91 -15.06
C LEU A 130 -7.29 14.34 -15.57
N GLY A 131 -6.77 15.35 -14.87
CA GLY A 131 -6.85 16.74 -15.27
C GLY A 131 -6.10 17.04 -16.56
N VAL A 132 -4.87 16.53 -16.69
CA VAL A 132 -4.11 16.61 -17.94
C VAL A 132 -4.86 15.90 -19.07
N GLY A 133 -5.38 14.70 -18.83
CA GLY A 133 -6.17 13.96 -19.82
C GLY A 133 -7.43 14.72 -20.28
N ALA A 134 -8.21 15.25 -19.34
CA ALA A 134 -9.43 16.00 -19.63
C ALA A 134 -9.15 17.30 -20.39
N TRP A 135 -8.08 18.01 -20.01
CA TRP A 135 -7.67 19.25 -20.67
C TRP A 135 -7.25 19.00 -22.13
N LEU A 136 -6.45 17.96 -22.37
CA LEU A 136 -6.05 17.56 -23.73
C LEU A 136 -7.25 17.15 -24.59
N LEU A 137 -8.26 16.53 -23.99
CA LEU A 137 -9.50 16.13 -24.67
C LEU A 137 -10.55 17.25 -24.74
N GLY A 138 -10.22 18.48 -24.32
CA GLY A 138 -11.13 19.63 -24.39
C GLY A 138 -12.31 19.57 -23.42
N HIS A 139 -12.25 18.74 -22.38
CA HIS A 139 -13.33 18.59 -21.41
C HIS A 139 -13.21 19.59 -20.25
N ALA A 140 -14.29 20.32 -19.96
CA ALA A 140 -14.32 21.34 -18.91
C ALA A 140 -14.08 20.81 -17.49
N TRP A 141 -14.30 19.51 -17.25
CA TRP A 141 -14.06 18.89 -15.94
C TRP A 141 -12.57 18.79 -15.58
N GLY A 142 -11.65 19.02 -16.52
CA GLY A 142 -10.22 19.08 -16.24
C GLY A 142 -9.84 20.11 -15.17
N TRP A 143 -10.53 21.25 -15.13
CA TRP A 143 -10.32 22.27 -14.10
C TRP A 143 -10.68 21.79 -12.69
N THR A 144 -11.73 20.98 -12.56
CA THR A 144 -12.09 20.38 -11.27
C THR A 144 -11.05 19.36 -10.81
N ALA A 145 -10.48 18.58 -11.74
CA ALA A 145 -9.41 17.64 -11.44
C ALA A 145 -8.11 18.36 -11.03
N PHE A 146 -7.75 19.48 -11.68
CA PHE A 146 -6.64 20.32 -11.25
C PHE A 146 -6.89 20.98 -9.88
N GLY A 147 -8.13 21.40 -9.60
CA GLY A 147 -8.52 21.89 -8.28
C GLY A 147 -8.34 20.84 -7.19
N ALA A 148 -8.76 19.60 -7.44
CA ALA A 148 -8.54 18.47 -6.55
C ALA A 148 -7.03 18.19 -6.35
N ALA A 149 -6.24 18.29 -7.41
CA ALA A 149 -4.79 18.14 -7.31
C ALA A 149 -4.13 19.22 -6.44
N ALA A 150 -4.50 20.48 -6.65
CA ALA A 150 -4.01 21.60 -5.85
C ALA A 150 -4.40 21.44 -4.37
N GLY A 151 -5.64 21.06 -4.08
CA GLY A 151 -6.09 20.75 -2.71
C GLY A 151 -5.29 19.60 -2.09
N GLY A 152 -5.06 18.52 -2.84
CA GLY A 152 -4.22 17.41 -2.42
C GLY A 152 -2.79 17.82 -2.09
N ALA A 153 -2.18 18.67 -2.93
CA ALA A 153 -0.84 19.23 -2.70
C ALA A 153 -0.77 20.05 -1.41
N VAL A 154 -1.79 20.90 -1.15
CA VAL A 154 -1.85 21.71 0.08
C VAL A 154 -1.95 20.82 1.32
N VAL A 155 -2.80 19.78 1.29
CA VAL A 155 -2.93 18.82 2.40
C VAL A 155 -1.60 18.11 2.67
N VAL A 156 -0.93 17.62 1.63
CA VAL A 156 0.38 16.97 1.78
C VAL A 156 1.43 17.96 2.31
N ALA A 157 1.49 19.17 1.76
CA ALA A 157 2.44 20.20 2.18
C ALA A 157 2.22 20.67 3.63
N ALA A 158 0.99 20.64 4.12
CA ALA A 158 0.66 20.96 5.51
C ALA A 158 1.05 19.85 6.49
N ILE A 159 0.96 18.58 6.08
CA ILE A 159 1.22 17.40 6.94
C ILE A 159 2.71 17.03 6.96
N LEU A 160 3.41 17.20 5.83
CA LEU A 160 4.81 16.81 5.65
C LEU A 160 5.79 17.39 6.71
N PRO A 161 5.70 18.68 7.10
CA PRO A 161 6.59 19.25 8.11
C PRO A 161 6.38 18.65 9.51
N GLY A 162 5.15 18.20 9.82
CA GLY A 162 4.85 17.54 11.08
C GLY A 162 5.49 16.16 11.19
N LEU A 163 5.60 15.44 10.06
CA LEU A 163 6.24 14.12 10.00
C LEU A 163 7.77 14.20 9.97
N LEU A 164 8.34 15.23 9.32
CA LEU A 164 9.80 15.40 9.21
C LEU A 164 10.45 15.99 10.47
N ARG A 165 9.70 16.71 11.31
CA ARG A 165 10.20 17.34 12.55
C ARG A 165 10.39 16.35 13.71
N GLU A 166 10.14 15.06 13.50
CA GLU A 166 10.37 14.00 14.50
C GLU A 166 11.84 13.57 14.67
N GLU A 167 12.78 14.26 14.03
CA GLU A 167 14.21 14.15 14.31
C GLU A 167 14.69 15.24 15.32
N PRO A 168 14.29 15.22 16.60
CA PRO A 168 15.12 15.80 17.63
C PRO A 168 15.87 14.68 18.35
N THR A 169 17.20 14.69 18.21
CA THR A 169 18.16 14.37 19.28
C THR A 169 18.80 12.96 19.33
N ALA A 170 19.36 12.46 18.23
CA ALA A 170 20.52 11.57 18.36
C ALA A 170 21.83 12.36 18.63
N GLU A 171 21.83 13.66 18.32
CA GLU A 171 23.04 14.49 18.36
C GLU A 171 23.28 15.15 19.74
N LYS A 172 22.26 15.55 20.50
CA LYS A 172 22.50 16.20 21.82
C LYS A 172 22.85 15.25 22.96
N GLN A 173 22.64 13.92 22.82
CA GLN A 173 23.10 12.97 23.84
C GLN A 173 24.62 12.72 23.79
N ASN A 174 25.28 12.94 22.64
CA ASN A 174 26.73 12.80 22.51
C ASN A 174 27.50 14.08 22.86
N GLU A 175 26.84 15.25 22.87
CA GLU A 175 27.45 16.51 23.31
C GLU A 175 27.38 16.71 24.84
N GLU A 176 26.37 16.17 25.53
CA GLU A 176 26.30 16.21 27.00
C GLU A 176 27.19 15.17 27.69
N SER A 177 27.71 14.18 26.95
CA SER A 177 28.61 13.14 27.48
C SER A 177 30.10 13.39 27.19
N ARG A 178 30.47 14.57 26.70
CA ARG A 178 31.84 14.92 26.28
C ARG A 178 32.34 16.17 26.98
#